data_AF-A0A7S1LW69-F1
#
_entry.id   AF-A0A7S1LW69-F1
#
_cell.length_a   1.000
_cell.length_b   1.000
_cell.length_c   1.000
_cell.angle_alpha   90.00
_cell.angle_beta   90.00
_cell.angle_gamma   90.00
#
_symmetry.space_group_name_H-M   'P 1'
#
loop_
_entity.id
_entity.type
_entity.pdbx_description
1 polymer ?
#
loop_
_entity_poly.entity_id
_entity_poly.type
_entity_poly.pdbx_seq_one_letter_code
_entity_poly.pdbx_strand_id
1 'polypeptide(L)'
;RDENFSPASPHTEAGYYADRASRVQCVQYHGSTSIFASDVEAFTALADNPHVFGMYFTQTPPIAHDKVFLVPLGVDMHEYVPSLRLRLEEDPSLRNRSRTALYEVSHNLEIPYRRDVFRVVQENFAPEPLRVRHLMWAFGQRMEGIVEECMQAVFSQSPIGVGENCFRHGEVLLAGSIPVVQASIGVASLRYLPHLAVSSWREVTPEMLSGSYQAIWDKVRAGYYSLEPLTNHFWHKHIDDIARGRPLDPFYAKF
;
A
#
# COMPACT_ATOMS: atom_id res chain seq x y z
N ARG A 1 -18.73 -19.34 30.06
CA ARG A 1 -18.49 -20.80 29.97
C ARG A 1 -18.09 -21.05 28.54
N ASP A 2 -16.79 -21.11 28.35
CA ASP A 2 -16.01 -21.70 27.25
C ASP A 2 -16.79 -22.18 26.03
N GLU A 3 -16.78 -21.37 24.98
CA GLU A 3 -16.97 -21.85 23.62
C GLU A 3 -15.60 -21.96 22.94
N ASN A 4 -15.25 -23.21 22.65
CA ASN A 4 -14.00 -23.63 22.06
C ASN A 4 -13.74 -22.92 20.73
N PHE A 5 -12.79 -21.99 20.73
CA PHE A 5 -12.09 -21.56 19.53
C PHE A 5 -11.23 -22.73 19.05
N SER A 6 -11.74 -23.48 18.08
CA SER A 6 -10.94 -24.45 17.33
C SER A 6 -9.99 -23.64 16.43
N PRO A 7 -8.65 -23.77 16.55
CA PRO A 7 -7.75 -23.10 15.63
C PRO A 7 -7.99 -23.70 14.24
N ALA A 8 -8.38 -22.84 13.29
CA ALA A 8 -8.45 -23.21 11.89
C ALA A 8 -7.11 -23.82 11.47
N SER A 9 -7.19 -25.02 10.90
CA SER A 9 -6.06 -25.72 10.27
C SER A 9 -5.35 -24.77 9.28
N PRO A 10 -4.01 -24.64 9.32
CA PRO A 10 -3.27 -23.87 8.34
C PRO A 10 -3.25 -24.65 7.03
N HIS A 11 -4.32 -24.54 6.25
CA HIS A 11 -4.34 -25.01 4.88
C HIS A 11 -3.53 -24.05 4.02
N THR A 12 -2.23 -24.35 3.86
CA THR A 12 -1.40 -23.80 2.77
C THR A 12 -1.81 -24.50 1.47
N GLU A 13 -2.77 -23.93 0.74
CA GLU A 13 -2.92 -24.24 -0.68
C GLU A 13 -2.11 -23.25 -1.49
N ALA A 14 -0.93 -23.68 -1.97
CA ALA A 14 -0.29 -23.02 -3.10
C ALA A 14 -1.14 -23.34 -4.35
N GLY A 15 -1.97 -22.38 -4.77
CA GLY A 15 -2.71 -22.48 -6.02
C GLY A 15 -1.74 -22.37 -7.19
N TYR A 16 -1.52 -23.47 -7.92
CA TYR A 16 -0.79 -23.45 -9.19
C TYR A 16 -1.77 -23.15 -10.32
N TYR A 17 -1.75 -21.92 -10.84
CA TYR A 17 -2.40 -21.60 -12.11
C TYR A 17 -1.40 -21.88 -13.23
N ALA A 18 -1.43 -23.11 -13.75
CA ALA A 18 -0.67 -23.48 -14.93
C ALA A 18 -1.60 -23.50 -16.15
N ASP A 19 -1.60 -22.41 -16.93
CA ASP A 19 -2.03 -22.52 -18.33
C ASP A 19 -0.91 -23.24 -19.10
N ARG A 20 -1.17 -24.50 -19.50
CA ARG A 20 -0.22 -25.36 -20.22
C ARG A 20 0.26 -24.77 -21.55
N ALA A 21 -0.40 -23.73 -22.08
CA ALA A 21 0.04 -23.03 -23.29
C ALA A 21 0.99 -21.85 -23.00
N SER A 22 1.04 -21.34 -21.76
CA SER A 22 1.86 -20.20 -21.39
C SER A 22 3.10 -20.68 -20.61
N ARG A 23 4.29 -20.17 -20.94
CA ARG A 23 5.54 -20.45 -20.20
C ARG A 23 5.59 -19.74 -18.83
N VAL A 24 4.44 -19.40 -18.26
CA VAL A 24 4.33 -18.58 -17.06
C VAL A 24 3.70 -19.42 -15.96
N GLN A 25 4.49 -19.74 -14.94
CA GLN A 25 3.96 -20.27 -13.69
C GLN A 25 3.72 -19.09 -12.76
N CYS A 26 2.45 -18.79 -12.49
CA CYS A 26 2.09 -17.89 -11.39
C CYS A 26 1.87 -18.74 -10.14
N VAL A 27 2.70 -18.54 -9.12
CA VAL A 27 2.52 -19.14 -7.81
C VAL A 27 2.00 -18.06 -6.88
N GLN A 28 0.75 -18.18 -6.47
CA GLN A 28 0.16 -17.29 -5.48
C GLN A 28 0.35 -17.90 -4.09
N TYR A 29 1.06 -17.21 -3.21
CA TYR A 29 1.29 -17.65 -1.84
C TYR A 29 0.48 -16.80 -0.86
N HIS A 30 -0.27 -17.48 0.01
CA HIS A 30 -1.01 -16.88 1.12
C HIS A 30 -0.44 -17.43 2.43
N GLY A 31 0.46 -16.70 3.09
CA GLY A 31 1.01 -17.10 4.39
C GLY A 31 1.39 -15.92 5.25
N SER A 32 1.43 -16.13 6.58
CA SER A 32 1.89 -15.14 7.54
C SER A 32 3.41 -15.01 7.51
N THR A 33 3.92 -13.82 7.80
CA THR A 33 5.36 -13.50 7.76
C THR A 33 6.25 -14.43 8.59
N SER A 34 5.69 -15.04 9.64
CA SER A 34 6.36 -16.01 10.51
C SER A 34 6.77 -17.33 9.84
N ILE A 35 6.19 -17.66 8.68
CA ILE A 35 6.45 -18.93 7.97
C ILE A 35 7.71 -18.82 7.08
N PHE A 36 8.17 -17.61 6.75
CA PHE A 36 9.18 -17.44 5.69
C PHE A 36 10.62 -17.68 6.10
N ALA A 37 10.96 -17.70 7.40
CA ALA A 37 12.36 -17.81 7.82
C ALA A 37 13.00 -19.14 7.38
N SER A 38 12.23 -20.24 7.30
CA SER A 38 12.68 -21.52 6.77
C SER A 38 12.72 -21.58 5.23
N ASP A 39 12.09 -20.61 4.56
CA ASP A 39 11.79 -20.70 3.13
C ASP A 39 12.60 -19.72 2.28
N VAL A 40 13.38 -18.81 2.89
CA VAL A 40 14.22 -17.82 2.18
C VAL A 40 15.12 -18.48 1.13
N GLU A 41 15.80 -19.58 1.47
CA GLU A 41 16.65 -20.32 0.53
C GLU A 41 15.86 -20.90 -0.63
N ALA A 42 14.67 -21.46 -0.36
CA ALA A 42 13.80 -22.03 -1.38
C ALA A 42 13.23 -20.95 -2.32
N PHE A 43 12.79 -19.81 -1.78
CA PHE A 43 12.32 -18.67 -2.57
C PHE A 43 13.46 -18.07 -3.39
N THR A 44 14.68 -17.99 -2.84
CA THR A 44 15.87 -17.50 -3.57
C THR A 44 16.20 -18.43 -4.73
N ALA A 45 16.29 -19.74 -4.49
CA ALA A 45 16.55 -20.73 -5.52
C ALA A 45 15.46 -20.73 -6.62
N LEU A 46 14.19 -20.51 -6.24
CA LEU A 46 13.10 -20.34 -7.19
C LEU A 46 13.27 -19.07 -8.03
N ALA A 47 13.64 -17.95 -7.42
CA ALA A 47 13.85 -16.68 -8.11
C ALA A 47 15.07 -16.73 -9.05
N ASP A 48 16.14 -17.39 -8.65
CA ASP A 48 17.36 -17.60 -9.45
C ASP A 48 17.11 -18.51 -10.66
N ASN A 49 16.07 -19.35 -10.63
CA ASN A 49 15.76 -20.27 -11.72
C ASN A 49 15.56 -19.49 -13.05
N PRO A 50 16.31 -19.82 -14.13
CA PRO A 50 16.23 -19.11 -15.40
C PRO A 50 14.88 -19.24 -16.12
N HIS A 51 14.03 -20.18 -15.70
CA HIS A 51 12.67 -20.35 -16.22
C HIS A 51 11.61 -19.58 -15.43
N VAL A 52 11.97 -19.00 -14.29
CA VAL A 52 11.14 -18.03 -13.58
C VAL A 52 11.47 -16.65 -14.12
N PHE A 53 10.47 -15.96 -14.64
CA PHE A 53 10.60 -14.61 -15.19
C PHE A 53 10.12 -13.53 -14.22
N GLY A 54 9.22 -13.89 -13.29
CA GLY A 54 8.70 -12.99 -12.28
C GLY A 54 7.92 -13.73 -11.21
N MET A 55 7.92 -13.19 -10.00
CA MET A 55 7.23 -13.68 -8.81
C MET A 55 6.45 -12.50 -8.23
N TYR A 56 5.14 -12.64 -8.14
CA TYR A 56 4.24 -11.54 -7.78
C TYR A 56 3.62 -11.80 -6.44
N PHE A 57 3.81 -10.86 -5.53
CA PHE A 57 3.24 -10.91 -4.19
C PHE A 57 2.28 -9.74 -4.02
N THR A 58 1.20 -9.96 -3.28
CA THR A 58 0.35 -8.89 -2.76
C THR A 58 0.71 -8.55 -1.32
N GLN A 59 1.49 -9.38 -0.65
CA GLN A 59 1.98 -9.18 0.72
C GLN A 59 3.51 -9.10 0.74
N THR A 60 4.09 -8.79 1.90
CA THR A 60 5.55 -8.69 2.06
C THR A 60 6.24 -9.94 1.50
N PRO A 61 7.14 -9.80 0.50
CA PRO A 61 7.87 -10.93 -0.04
C PRO A 61 8.91 -11.43 0.97
N PRO A 62 9.28 -12.73 0.93
CA PRO A 62 10.27 -13.31 1.84
C PRO A 62 11.70 -12.89 1.51
N ILE A 63 11.95 -12.40 0.29
CA ILE A 63 13.27 -12.06 -0.23
C ILE A 63 13.21 -10.76 -1.06
N ALA A 64 14.36 -10.09 -1.20
CA ALA A 64 14.56 -9.06 -2.21
C ALA A 64 15.27 -9.69 -3.41
N HIS A 65 14.70 -9.55 -4.61
CA HIS A 65 15.25 -10.12 -5.84
C HIS A 65 14.66 -9.38 -7.07
N ASP A 66 15.40 -9.26 -8.17
CA ASP A 66 14.98 -8.47 -9.35
C ASP A 66 13.75 -9.04 -10.07
N LYS A 67 13.46 -10.33 -9.84
CA LYS A 67 12.26 -11.00 -10.32
C LYS A 67 11.10 -10.99 -9.32
N VAL A 68 11.26 -10.38 -8.16
CA VAL A 68 10.20 -10.32 -7.13
C VAL A 68 9.53 -8.96 -7.19
N PHE A 69 8.23 -8.98 -7.47
CA PHE A 69 7.41 -7.79 -7.63
C PHE A 69 6.32 -7.77 -6.56
N LEU A 70 6.17 -6.61 -5.92
CA LEU A 70 5.08 -6.37 -4.98
C LEU A 70 3.96 -5.60 -5.68
N VAL A 71 2.85 -6.29 -5.91
CA VAL A 71 1.61 -5.75 -6.46
C VAL A 71 0.85 -5.07 -5.32
N PRO A 72 0.51 -3.78 -5.42
CA PRO A 72 -0.35 -3.11 -4.46
C PRO A 72 -1.63 -3.91 -4.22
N LEU A 73 -2.09 -3.97 -2.97
CA LEU A 73 -3.34 -4.65 -2.60
C LEU A 73 -4.54 -4.10 -3.38
N GLY A 74 -4.39 -2.87 -3.89
CA GLY A 74 -5.41 -2.10 -4.54
C GLY A 74 -6.30 -1.41 -3.51
N VAL A 75 -7.43 -0.93 -4.00
CA VAL A 75 -8.56 -0.48 -3.21
C VAL A 75 -9.74 -1.33 -3.65
N ASP A 76 -10.70 -1.61 -2.77
CA ASP A 76 -11.90 -2.32 -3.19
C ASP A 76 -12.72 -1.43 -4.14
N MET A 77 -12.50 -1.61 -5.44
CA MET A 77 -13.10 -0.74 -6.46
C MET A 77 -14.62 -0.85 -6.50
N HIS A 78 -15.21 -1.93 -5.97
CA HIS A 78 -16.66 -2.12 -5.99
C HIS A 78 -17.37 -1.23 -4.96
N GLU A 79 -16.73 -0.99 -3.81
CA GLU A 79 -17.29 -0.11 -2.77
C GLU A 79 -16.79 1.34 -2.94
N TYR A 80 -15.51 1.54 -3.21
CA TYR A 80 -14.90 2.86 -3.13
C TYR A 80 -15.19 3.77 -4.32
N VAL A 81 -15.05 3.24 -5.54
CA VAL A 81 -15.10 4.08 -6.74
C VAL A 81 -16.50 4.59 -7.04
N PRO A 82 -17.57 3.79 -6.93
CA PRO A 82 -18.92 4.31 -7.10
C PRO A 82 -19.23 5.43 -6.12
N SER A 83 -18.95 5.25 -4.82
CA SER A 83 -19.22 6.26 -3.81
C SER A 83 -18.38 7.53 -4.00
N LEU A 84 -17.08 7.39 -4.28
CA LEU A 84 -16.22 8.55 -4.57
C LEU A 84 -16.65 9.27 -5.85
N ARG A 85 -16.97 8.53 -6.91
CA ARG A 85 -17.43 9.11 -8.18
C ARG A 85 -18.74 9.84 -8.00
N LEU A 86 -19.74 9.21 -7.37
CA LEU A 86 -21.02 9.84 -7.05
C LEU A 86 -20.79 11.10 -6.24
N ARG A 87 -19.89 11.08 -5.25
CA ARG A 87 -19.57 12.29 -4.49
C ARG A 87 -18.90 13.38 -5.28
N LEU A 88 -17.96 13.06 -6.16
CA LEU A 88 -17.32 14.02 -7.05
C LEU A 88 -18.27 14.56 -8.13
N GLU A 89 -19.33 13.81 -8.46
CA GLU A 89 -20.42 14.25 -9.35
C GLU A 89 -21.40 15.17 -8.59
N GLU A 90 -21.75 14.83 -7.34
CA GLU A 90 -22.62 15.63 -6.46
C GLU A 90 -21.96 16.93 -6.00
N ASP A 91 -20.65 16.91 -5.72
CA ASP A 91 -19.87 18.08 -5.34
C ASP A 91 -18.53 18.13 -6.10
N PRO A 92 -18.53 18.72 -7.31
CA PRO A 92 -17.31 18.90 -8.10
C PRO A 92 -16.25 19.77 -7.41
N SER A 93 -16.62 20.58 -6.42
CA SER A 93 -15.68 21.44 -5.69
C SER A 93 -14.67 20.63 -4.88
N LEU A 94 -15.01 19.37 -4.53
CA LEU A 94 -14.12 18.43 -3.87
C LEU A 94 -12.83 18.17 -4.67
N ARG A 95 -12.85 18.35 -6.00
CA ARG A 95 -11.65 18.21 -6.86
C ARG A 95 -10.64 19.33 -6.66
N ASN A 96 -11.12 20.53 -6.32
CA ASN A 96 -10.32 21.75 -6.24
C ASN A 96 -10.26 22.31 -4.82
N ARG A 97 -10.68 21.53 -3.83
CA ARG A 97 -10.70 21.99 -2.45
C ARG A 97 -9.28 22.19 -1.96
N SER A 98 -9.02 23.35 -1.37
CA SER A 98 -7.79 23.52 -0.60
C SER A 98 -7.80 22.55 0.58
N ARG A 99 -6.73 21.77 0.72
CA ARG A 99 -6.55 20.89 1.86
C ARG A 99 -6.45 21.75 3.13
N THR A 100 -7.23 21.40 4.15
CA THR A 100 -7.35 22.20 5.39
C THR A 100 -6.55 21.64 6.55
N ALA A 101 -5.92 20.48 6.36
CA ALA A 101 -5.03 19.85 7.33
C ALA A 101 -3.69 19.50 6.68
N LEU A 102 -2.60 19.59 7.45
CA LEU A 102 -1.30 19.12 7.01
C LEU A 102 -1.22 17.59 7.07
N TYR A 103 -1.73 17.00 8.16
CA TYR A 103 -1.62 15.58 8.46
C TYR A 103 -2.93 15.06 9.07
N GLU A 104 -3.34 13.85 8.70
CA GLU A 104 -4.47 13.14 9.31
C GLU A 104 -4.11 11.74 9.78
N VAL A 105 -4.86 11.28 10.79
CA VAL A 105 -4.81 9.92 11.32
C VAL A 105 -6.20 9.30 11.27
N SER A 106 -6.34 8.23 10.47
CA SER A 106 -7.62 7.57 10.20
C SER A 106 -7.48 6.04 10.19
N HIS A 107 -6.95 5.43 11.26
CA HIS A 107 -6.80 3.97 11.34
C HIS A 107 -7.29 3.41 12.68
N ASN A 108 -7.46 2.08 12.75
CA ASN A 108 -7.94 1.41 13.95
C ASN A 108 -6.91 1.46 15.09
N LEU A 109 -7.15 2.31 16.09
CA LEU A 109 -6.36 2.46 17.32
C LEU A 109 -6.55 1.31 18.33
N GLU A 110 -7.49 0.38 18.11
CA GLU A 110 -7.58 -0.83 18.92
C GLU A 110 -6.35 -1.72 18.73
N ILE A 111 -5.74 -1.69 17.53
CA ILE A 111 -4.49 -2.39 17.24
C ILE A 111 -3.35 -1.72 18.03
N PRO A 112 -2.68 -2.42 18.96
CA PRO A 112 -1.70 -1.81 19.87
C PRO A 112 -0.58 -1.03 19.17
N TYR A 113 0.02 -1.61 18.12
CA TYR A 113 1.07 -0.93 17.34
C TYR A 113 0.59 0.40 16.75
N ARG A 114 -0.63 0.43 16.17
CA ARG A 114 -1.20 1.65 15.58
C ARG A 114 -1.49 2.72 16.62
N ARG A 115 -1.88 2.30 17.83
CA ARG A 115 -2.06 3.18 18.98
C ARG A 115 -0.74 3.82 19.42
N ASP A 116 0.33 3.03 19.48
CA ASP A 116 1.67 3.52 19.82
C ASP A 116 2.19 4.51 18.78
N VAL A 117 2.01 4.19 17.49
CA VAL A 117 2.32 5.08 16.37
C VAL A 117 1.55 6.39 16.49
N PHE A 118 0.24 6.33 16.73
CA PHE A 118 -0.59 7.52 16.92
C PHE A 118 -0.08 8.37 18.09
N ARG A 119 0.19 7.76 19.26
CA ARG A 119 0.70 8.50 20.44
C ARG A 119 1.98 9.24 20.11
N VAL A 120 2.97 8.57 19.51
CA VAL A 120 4.27 9.17 19.17
C VAL A 120 4.08 10.35 18.21
N VAL A 121 3.27 10.20 17.17
CA VAL A 121 3.04 11.29 16.21
C VAL A 121 2.22 12.41 16.84
N GLN A 122 1.27 12.11 17.73
CA GLN A 122 0.49 13.12 18.44
C GLN A 122 1.38 13.99 19.36
N GLU A 123 2.40 13.40 20.00
CA GLU A 123 3.38 14.14 20.80
C GLU A 123 4.16 15.15 19.95
N ASN A 124 4.53 14.77 18.72
CA ASN A 124 5.26 15.62 17.77
C ASN A 124 4.47 16.82 17.25
N PHE A 125 3.14 16.83 17.38
CA PHE A 125 2.28 17.92 16.90
C PHE A 125 1.84 18.87 18.01
N ALA A 126 2.19 18.58 19.28
CA ALA A 126 1.86 19.46 20.39
C ALA A 126 2.44 20.89 20.20
N PRO A 127 1.71 21.95 20.58
CA PRO A 127 0.45 21.93 21.34
C PRO A 127 -0.81 21.77 20.47
N GLU A 128 -0.71 21.79 19.14
CA GLU A 128 -1.85 21.69 18.25
C GLU A 128 -2.23 20.21 18.04
N PRO A 129 -3.37 19.74 18.57
CA PRO A 129 -3.72 18.33 18.46
C PRO A 129 -3.94 17.95 16.99
N LEU A 130 -3.59 16.71 16.64
CA LEU A 130 -3.89 16.19 15.31
C LEU A 130 -5.39 16.14 15.11
N ARG A 131 -5.83 16.28 13.87
CA ARG A 131 -7.19 15.87 13.51
C ARG A 131 -7.22 14.35 13.52
N VAL A 132 -7.80 13.80 14.58
CA VAL A 132 -7.95 12.36 14.76
C VAL A 132 -9.41 12.02 14.58
N ARG A 133 -9.71 11.14 13.62
CA ARG A 133 -10.98 10.44 13.58
C ARG A 133 -10.72 8.97 13.77
N HIS A 134 -11.23 8.44 14.87
CA HIS A 134 -11.22 7.01 15.12
C HIS A 134 -12.31 6.37 14.24
N LEU A 135 -11.95 6.07 12.99
CA LEU A 135 -12.82 5.35 12.07
C LEU A 135 -12.57 3.86 12.30
N MET A 136 -13.40 3.28 13.17
CA MET A 136 -13.39 1.85 13.41
C MET A 136 -13.87 1.15 12.14
N TRP A 137 -13.11 0.16 11.68
CA TRP A 137 -13.53 -0.84 10.68
C TRP A 137 -14.60 -1.80 11.27
N ALA A 138 -15.59 -1.28 11.98
CA ALA A 138 -16.77 -2.06 12.32
C ALA A 138 -17.63 -2.12 11.06
N PHE A 139 -17.47 -3.21 10.29
CA PHE A 139 -18.41 -3.81 9.33
C PHE A 139 -19.77 -3.10 9.15
N GLY A 140 -19.77 -1.85 8.67
CA GLY A 140 -20.98 -1.00 8.69
C GLY A 140 -20.75 0.51 8.83
N GLN A 141 -19.58 1.00 9.24
CA GLN A 141 -19.24 2.41 9.03
C GLN A 141 -18.92 2.65 7.55
N ARG A 142 -19.53 3.71 7.02
CA ARG A 142 -19.46 4.14 5.62
C ARG A 142 -18.03 4.59 5.27
N MET A 143 -17.37 3.78 4.44
CA MET A 143 -16.00 3.99 3.93
C MET A 143 -15.81 5.36 3.27
N GLU A 144 -16.90 5.99 2.85
CA GLU A 144 -16.96 7.37 2.38
C GLU A 144 -16.27 8.35 3.35
N GLY A 145 -16.44 8.16 4.66
CA GLY A 145 -15.83 9.03 5.66
C GLY A 145 -14.30 8.99 5.67
N ILE A 146 -13.69 7.86 5.34
CA ILE A 146 -12.22 7.73 5.30
C ILE A 146 -11.65 8.57 4.15
N VAL A 147 -12.22 8.42 2.95
CA VAL A 147 -11.74 9.10 1.74
C VAL A 147 -11.94 10.61 1.87
N GLU A 148 -13.10 11.06 2.35
CA GLU A 148 -13.38 12.49 2.54
C GLU A 148 -12.36 13.15 3.49
N GLU A 149 -11.96 12.48 4.58
CA GLU A 149 -10.93 12.98 5.50
C GLU A 149 -9.55 13.00 4.85
N CYS A 150 -9.18 11.94 4.12
CA CYS A 150 -7.94 11.93 3.34
C CYS A 150 -7.92 13.10 2.34
N MET A 151 -9.06 13.46 1.73
CA MET A 151 -9.17 14.61 0.82
C MET A 151 -8.96 15.95 1.53
N GLN A 152 -9.09 16.02 2.86
CA GLN A 152 -8.84 17.25 3.62
C GLN A 152 -7.38 17.45 4.03
N ALA A 153 -6.53 16.41 3.98
CA ALA A 153 -5.18 16.45 4.53
C ALA A 153 -4.10 16.34 3.45
N VAL A 154 -2.99 17.08 3.55
CA VAL A 154 -1.87 16.95 2.60
C VAL A 154 -1.21 15.57 2.69
N PHE A 155 -1.02 15.10 3.92
CA PHE A 155 -0.46 13.81 4.25
C PHE A 155 -1.45 12.98 5.08
N SER A 156 -1.40 11.67 4.90
CA SER A 156 -2.25 10.73 5.63
C SER A 156 -1.40 9.62 6.22
N GLN A 157 -1.63 9.30 7.50
CA GLN A 157 -0.94 8.20 8.16
C GLN A 157 -1.38 6.85 7.57
N SER A 158 -0.44 6.11 6.98
CA SER A 158 -0.69 4.79 6.42
C SER A 158 0.25 3.75 7.04
N PRO A 159 0.01 3.35 8.31
CA PRO A 159 0.85 2.40 8.99
C PRO A 159 0.63 0.99 8.45
N ILE A 160 1.60 0.12 8.68
CA ILE A 160 1.49 -1.30 8.30
C ILE A 160 0.20 -1.93 8.85
N GLY A 161 -0.39 -2.83 8.05
CA GLY A 161 -1.57 -3.60 8.43
C GLY A 161 -1.18 -4.99 8.92
N VAL A 162 -1.92 -6.00 8.47
CA VAL A 162 -1.51 -7.42 8.63
C VAL A 162 -0.22 -7.71 7.85
N GLY A 163 0.05 -6.96 6.78
CA GLY A 163 1.33 -6.91 6.09
C GLY A 163 1.77 -5.47 5.78
N GLU A 164 2.91 -5.33 5.12
CA GLU A 164 3.49 -4.02 4.78
C GLU A 164 2.73 -3.31 3.66
N ASN A 165 2.11 -4.09 2.77
CA ASN A 165 1.18 -3.59 1.77
C ASN A 165 -0.22 -3.44 2.40
N CYS A 166 -0.74 -2.21 2.41
CA CYS A 166 -1.99 -1.87 3.08
C CYS A 166 -2.96 -1.23 2.08
N PHE A 167 -4.25 -1.60 2.14
CA PHE A 167 -5.33 -0.92 1.41
C PHE A 167 -5.29 0.61 1.59
N ARG A 168 -4.87 1.06 2.79
CA ARG A 168 -4.76 2.48 3.11
C ARG A 168 -3.82 3.25 2.19
N HIS A 169 -2.76 2.62 1.65
CA HIS A 169 -1.88 3.29 0.68
C HIS A 169 -2.66 3.73 -0.56
N GLY A 170 -3.48 2.83 -1.10
CA GLY A 170 -4.32 3.09 -2.26
C GLY A 170 -5.43 4.10 -1.97
N GLU A 171 -6.11 3.98 -0.82
CA GLU A 171 -7.18 4.89 -0.41
C GLU A 171 -6.70 6.35 -0.31
N VAL A 172 -5.54 6.54 0.30
CA VAL A 172 -4.90 7.86 0.45
C VAL A 172 -4.53 8.44 -0.91
N LEU A 173 -3.94 7.63 -1.79
CA LEU A 173 -3.56 8.03 -3.14
C LEU A 173 -4.78 8.40 -3.99
N LEU A 174 -5.88 7.63 -3.91
CA LEU A 174 -7.14 7.94 -4.59
C LEU A 174 -7.77 9.24 -4.08
N ALA A 175 -7.61 9.56 -2.80
CA ALA A 175 -8.01 10.84 -2.21
C ALA A 175 -7.07 12.01 -2.58
N GLY A 176 -6.00 11.73 -3.33
CA GLY A 176 -4.95 12.69 -3.70
C GLY A 176 -4.08 13.16 -2.54
N SER A 177 -4.19 12.52 -1.37
CA SER A 177 -3.29 12.75 -0.23
C SER A 177 -2.02 11.93 -0.42
N ILE A 178 -0.97 12.26 0.35
CA ILE A 178 0.32 11.57 0.29
C ILE A 178 0.40 10.60 1.48
N PRO A 179 0.51 9.29 1.25
CA PRO A 179 0.66 8.32 2.33
C PRO A 179 2.02 8.49 3.00
N VAL A 180 2.00 8.62 4.32
CA VAL A 180 3.19 8.50 5.17
C VAL A 180 3.27 7.07 5.66
N VAL A 181 4.37 6.40 5.31
CA VAL A 181 4.58 4.97 5.55
C VAL A 181 5.87 4.76 6.31
N GLN A 182 5.95 3.69 7.10
CA GLN A 182 7.23 3.28 7.68
C GLN A 182 8.07 2.59 6.59
N ALA A 183 9.34 2.96 6.47
CA ALA A 183 10.28 2.37 5.53
C ALA A 183 10.39 0.85 5.78
N SER A 184 10.17 0.07 4.73
CA SER A 184 10.21 -1.39 4.72
C SER A 184 10.39 -1.91 3.29
N ILE A 185 10.54 -3.23 3.10
CA ILE A 185 10.64 -3.83 1.76
C ILE A 185 9.36 -3.55 0.96
N GLY A 186 8.22 -3.56 1.64
CA GLY A 186 6.90 -3.32 1.08
C GLY A 186 6.69 -1.94 0.47
N VAL A 187 7.47 -0.94 0.91
CA VAL A 187 7.47 0.40 0.31
C VAL A 187 7.95 0.38 -1.14
N ALA A 188 8.67 -0.66 -1.59
CA ALA A 188 9.03 -0.84 -2.99
C ALA A 188 7.80 -0.82 -3.92
N SER A 189 6.63 -1.29 -3.47
CA SER A 189 5.38 -1.19 -4.23
C SER A 189 4.91 0.24 -4.50
N LEU A 190 5.35 1.19 -3.68
CA LEU A 190 5.00 2.61 -3.77
C LEU A 190 6.08 3.45 -4.46
N ARG A 191 7.18 2.86 -4.93
CA ARG A 191 8.36 3.59 -5.45
C ARG A 191 8.05 4.66 -6.52
N TYR A 192 6.97 4.44 -7.28
CA TYR A 192 6.48 5.30 -8.36
C TYR A 192 5.22 6.07 -8.04
N LEU A 193 4.72 5.91 -6.83
CA LEU A 193 3.56 6.62 -6.33
C LEU A 193 4.06 7.73 -5.40
N PRO A 194 3.40 8.90 -5.37
CA PRO A 194 3.70 9.91 -4.37
C PRO A 194 3.54 9.31 -2.97
N HIS A 195 4.61 9.27 -2.17
CA HIS A 195 4.58 8.77 -0.80
C HIS A 195 5.74 9.38 -0.02
N LEU A 196 5.66 9.29 1.31
CA LEU A 196 6.72 9.68 2.23
C LEU A 196 7.07 8.50 3.13
N ALA A 197 8.23 7.89 2.90
CA ALA A 197 8.74 6.82 3.74
C ALA A 197 9.58 7.40 4.89
N VAL A 198 9.29 7.00 6.13
CA VAL A 198 10.03 7.40 7.33
C VAL A 198 10.71 6.21 7.99
N SER A 199 11.93 6.36 8.51
CA SER A 199 12.59 5.27 9.26
C SER A 199 11.93 5.06 10.62
N SER A 200 11.43 6.14 11.22
CA SER A 200 10.73 6.13 12.50
C SER A 200 9.55 7.08 12.49
N TRP A 201 8.44 6.67 13.11
CA TRP A 201 7.29 7.55 13.34
C TRP A 201 7.62 8.78 14.21
N ARG A 202 8.72 8.74 14.98
CA ARG A 202 9.24 9.90 15.72
C ARG A 202 9.71 11.04 14.83
N GLU A 203 10.01 10.77 13.57
CA GLU A 203 10.46 11.80 12.61
C GLU A 203 9.29 12.60 12.04
N VAL A 204 8.06 12.12 12.21
CA VAL A 204 6.86 12.74 11.66
C VAL A 204 6.49 13.98 12.48
N THR A 205 6.94 15.13 11.98
CA THR A 205 6.75 16.47 12.55
C THR A 205 6.18 17.42 11.49
N PRO A 206 5.48 18.50 11.87
CA PRO A 206 4.99 19.49 10.90
C PRO A 206 6.09 20.04 9.98
N GLU A 207 7.29 20.29 10.51
CA GLU A 207 8.44 20.80 9.77
C GLU A 207 8.94 19.81 8.73
N MET A 208 9.09 18.52 9.12
CA MET A 208 9.52 17.45 8.22
C MET A 208 8.51 17.26 7.08
N LEU A 209 7.21 17.25 7.39
CA LEU A 209 6.15 17.11 6.40
C LEU A 209 6.13 18.28 5.41
N SER A 210 6.25 19.52 5.90
CA SER A 210 6.24 20.72 5.06
C SER A 210 7.43 20.73 4.10
N GLY A 211 8.63 20.36 4.57
CA GLY A 211 9.82 20.22 3.73
C GLY A 211 9.68 19.09 2.70
N SER A 212 9.13 17.95 3.12
CA SER A 212 8.92 16.79 2.25
C SER A 212 7.89 17.05 1.16
N TYR A 213 6.87 17.87 1.43
CA TYR A 213 5.82 18.19 0.46
C TYR A 213 6.40 18.83 -0.80
N GLN A 214 7.31 19.80 -0.64
CA GLN A 214 7.94 20.47 -1.77
C GLN A 214 8.77 19.49 -2.61
N ALA A 215 9.57 18.64 -1.96
CA ALA A 215 10.39 17.64 -2.65
C ALA A 215 9.54 16.62 -3.43
N ILE A 216 8.40 16.21 -2.88
CA ILE A 216 7.45 15.32 -3.57
C ILE A 216 6.82 16.04 -4.77
N TRP A 217 6.42 17.31 -4.62
CA TRP A 217 5.86 18.07 -5.73
C TRP A 217 6.85 18.31 -6.86
N ASP A 218 8.12 18.56 -6.55
CA ASP A 218 9.16 18.71 -7.56
C ASP A 218 9.33 17.41 -8.36
N LYS A 219 9.24 16.25 -7.70
CA LYS A 219 9.20 14.94 -8.38
C LYS A 219 7.96 14.75 -9.25
N VAL A 220 6.77 15.15 -8.78
CA VAL A 220 5.55 15.11 -9.59
C VAL A 220 5.71 15.97 -10.86
N ARG A 221 6.20 17.21 -10.73
CA ARG A 221 6.42 18.13 -11.86
C ARG A 221 7.47 17.61 -12.84
N ALA A 222 8.47 16.90 -12.34
CA ALA A 222 9.48 16.24 -13.16
C ALA A 222 8.98 14.94 -13.83
N GLY A 223 7.72 14.52 -13.61
CA GLY A 223 7.16 13.29 -14.18
C GLY A 223 7.74 12.01 -13.56
N TYR A 224 8.29 12.09 -12.34
CA TYR A 224 8.88 10.92 -11.67
C TYR A 224 7.82 9.91 -11.21
N TYR A 225 6.63 10.40 -10.81
CA TYR A 225 5.55 9.55 -10.33
C TYR A 225 4.57 9.19 -11.44
N SER A 226 4.03 7.99 -11.39
CA SER A 226 2.97 7.48 -12.27
C SER A 226 1.90 6.79 -11.43
N LEU A 227 0.63 7.10 -11.70
CA LEU A 227 -0.52 6.44 -11.04
C LEU A 227 -0.95 5.15 -11.75
N GLU A 228 -0.39 4.84 -12.93
CA GLU A 228 -0.69 3.60 -13.65
C GLU A 228 -0.55 2.33 -12.79
N PRO A 229 0.42 2.22 -11.86
CA PRO A 229 0.59 1.02 -11.01
C PRO A 229 -0.57 0.78 -10.04
N LEU A 230 -1.51 1.71 -9.91
CA LEU A 230 -2.76 1.51 -9.17
C LEU A 230 -3.83 0.78 -10.01
N THR A 231 -3.56 0.43 -11.27
CA THR A 231 -4.54 -0.19 -12.16
C THR A 231 -4.22 -1.66 -12.46
N ASN A 232 -5.25 -2.50 -12.57
CA ASN A 232 -5.08 -3.89 -13.02
C ASN A 232 -4.52 -3.97 -14.44
N HIS A 233 -4.87 -3.00 -15.30
CA HIS A 233 -4.38 -2.94 -16.67
C HIS A 233 -2.85 -2.89 -16.71
N PHE A 234 -2.26 -2.04 -15.87
CA PHE A 234 -0.81 -1.94 -15.74
C PHE A 234 -0.18 -3.28 -15.38
N TRP A 235 -0.66 -3.94 -14.32
CA TRP A 235 -0.07 -5.20 -13.84
C TRP A 235 -0.27 -6.35 -14.83
N HIS A 236 -1.42 -6.45 -15.48
CA HIS A 236 -1.64 -7.41 -16.55
C HIS A 236 -0.64 -7.21 -17.68
N LYS A 237 -0.48 -5.98 -18.17
CA LYS A 237 0.50 -5.65 -19.21
C LYS A 237 1.92 -5.98 -18.78
N HIS A 238 2.29 -5.65 -17.54
CA HIS A 238 3.62 -5.91 -16.98
C HIS A 238 3.95 -7.40 -16.93
N ILE A 239 3.02 -8.23 -16.42
CA ILE A 239 3.14 -9.70 -16.41
C ILE A 239 3.31 -10.23 -17.84
N ASP A 240 2.49 -9.73 -18.76
CA ASP A 240 2.49 -10.07 -20.17
C ASP A 240 3.79 -9.68 -20.91
N ASP A 241 4.43 -8.58 -20.50
CA ASP A 241 5.72 -8.13 -21.04
C ASP A 241 6.86 -9.04 -20.58
N ILE A 242 6.93 -9.31 -19.27
CA ILE A 242 7.90 -10.22 -18.67
C ILE A 242 7.79 -11.61 -19.28
N ALA A 243 6.57 -12.15 -19.39
CA ALA A 243 6.30 -13.47 -19.95
C ALA A 243 6.79 -13.63 -21.39
N ARG A 244 6.82 -12.53 -22.17
CA ARG A 244 7.28 -12.50 -23.56
C ARG A 244 8.76 -12.13 -23.70
N GLY A 245 9.48 -11.97 -22.59
CA GLY A 245 10.87 -11.51 -22.58
C GLY A 245 11.04 -10.10 -23.13
N ARG A 246 9.98 -9.29 -23.10
CA ARG A 246 10.09 -7.87 -23.47
C ARG A 246 10.85 -7.14 -22.37
N PRO A 247 11.70 -6.16 -22.72
CA PRO A 247 12.34 -5.33 -21.72
C PRO A 247 11.25 -4.68 -20.87
N LEU A 248 11.48 -4.67 -19.56
CA LEU A 248 10.65 -3.89 -18.67
C LEU A 248 10.67 -2.44 -19.13
N ASP A 249 9.53 -1.77 -18.97
CA ASP A 249 9.44 -0.34 -19.19
C ASP A 249 10.64 0.32 -18.49
N PRO A 250 11.41 1.20 -19.17
CA PRO A 250 12.56 1.89 -18.57
C PRO A 250 12.22 2.59 -17.26
N PHE A 251 10.94 2.95 -17.08
CA PHE A 251 10.41 3.40 -15.82
C PHE A 251 10.82 2.43 -14.71
N TYR A 252 10.60 1.12 -14.87
CA TYR A 252 10.93 -0.02 -13.99
C TYR A 252 12.37 -0.52 -14.04
N ALA A 253 13.09 -0.33 -15.15
CA ALA A 253 14.44 -0.88 -15.36
C ALA A 253 15.57 -0.21 -14.55
N LYS A 254 15.30 0.87 -13.80
CA LYS A 254 16.30 1.58 -12.97
C LYS A 254 16.47 0.95 -11.59
N PHE A 255 16.78 -0.34 -11.55
CA PHE A 255 17.18 -1.04 -10.33
C PHE A 255 18.46 -1.80 -10.58
#